data_AF-A0A3D3CU64-F1
#
_entry.id   AF-A0A3D3CU64-F1
#
_cell.length_a   1.000
_cell.length_b   1.000
_cell.length_c   1.000
_cell.angle_alpha   90.00
_cell.angle_beta   90.00
_cell.angle_gamma   90.00
#
_symmetry.space_group_name_H-M   'P 1'
#
loop_
_entity.id
_entity.type
_entity.pdbx_description
1 polymer ?
#
loop_
_entity_poly.entity_id
_entity_poly.type
_entity_poly.pdbx_seq_one_letter_code
_entity_poly.pdbx_strand_id
1 'polypeptide(L)'
;HRRADSIRHAIEQGADFGELARQFSGDNLSYQLGGVLPEFGIGKYERGFEETAFSLKKDGDISSPYESAFGYHIIKRIKRIPVPVVANQKILDEMKEKIKADPRVAVSKKLMLQTILKRTQFKECIPAGNRLWDYTDSILQNKKPSAGAGINDRSVLFQFADKKYTVGDWTTYRNSLKSVPGLTSGKTNSEILDLYRESMAFEYYKEHLEKYNKAFAAQVNEFRDGNLLFEMMQRQIWNRAAADSAGLKFFFEAHQKAYWWKPGAEAIIFNAADTASANKLQGELEKNMNNWRLSVDRFGGQVQADSGRFELKQIPGNALPEAGRFTDALTNPDKSVQFAYIIREYTTAAPRSFEEARGLVVNDYQNELENKWIAALKKKYPVVINEAVFRSLPK
;
A
#
# COMPACT_ATOMS: atom_id res chain seq x y z
N HIS A 1 -38.62 -8.19 -30.69
CA HIS A 1 -38.45 -6.83 -31.24
C HIS A 1 -39.74 -6.02 -31.31
N ARG A 2 -40.59 -6.11 -32.37
CA ARG A 2 -41.79 -5.24 -32.57
C ARG A 2 -42.72 -5.05 -31.35
N ARG A 3 -42.96 -6.11 -30.56
CA ARG A 3 -43.78 -6.04 -29.34
C ARG A 3 -43.12 -5.22 -28.23
N ALA A 4 -41.81 -5.36 -28.04
CA ALA A 4 -41.06 -4.61 -27.04
C ALA A 4 -40.98 -3.12 -27.40
N ASP A 5 -40.81 -2.80 -28.68
CA ASP A 5 -40.85 -1.40 -29.15
C ASP A 5 -42.21 -0.75 -28.88
N SER A 6 -43.30 -1.46 -29.18
CA SER A 6 -44.67 -0.99 -28.91
C SER A 6 -44.94 -0.78 -27.42
N ILE A 7 -44.48 -1.69 -26.56
CA ILE A 7 -44.61 -1.57 -25.10
C ILE A 7 -43.82 -0.36 -24.60
N ARG A 8 -42.57 -0.19 -25.06
CA ARG A 8 -41.76 0.98 -24.71
C ARG A 8 -42.47 2.28 -25.10
N HIS A 9 -43.00 2.36 -26.32
CA HIS A 9 -43.70 3.56 -26.79
C HIS A 9 -44.93 3.88 -25.94
N ALA A 10 -45.70 2.87 -25.53
CA ALA A 10 -46.83 3.06 -24.63
C ALA A 10 -46.37 3.60 -23.26
N ILE A 11 -45.26 3.09 -22.71
CA ILE A 11 -44.71 3.59 -21.44
C ILE A 11 -44.25 5.05 -21.60
N GLU A 12 -43.60 5.40 -22.71
CA GLU A 12 -43.18 6.79 -23.02
C GLU A 12 -44.37 7.74 -23.18
N GLN A 13 -45.52 7.25 -23.61
CA GLN A 13 -46.79 7.99 -23.69
C GLN A 13 -47.56 8.04 -22.35
N GLY A 14 -47.01 7.46 -21.28
CA GLY A 14 -47.57 7.55 -19.93
C GLY A 14 -48.33 6.31 -19.45
N ALA A 15 -48.29 5.19 -20.17
CA ALA A 15 -48.84 3.93 -19.66
C ALA A 15 -48.09 3.43 -18.42
N ASP A 16 -48.79 2.79 -17.49
CA ASP A 16 -48.19 2.26 -16.27
C ASP A 16 -47.27 1.07 -16.57
N PHE A 17 -46.00 1.17 -16.13
CA PHE A 17 -45.00 0.13 -16.36
C PHE A 17 -45.36 -1.18 -15.65
N GLY A 18 -45.93 -1.10 -14.43
CA GLY A 18 -46.28 -2.26 -13.63
C GLY A 18 -47.43 -3.05 -14.23
N GLU A 19 -48.47 -2.37 -14.74
CA GLU A 19 -49.57 -3.03 -15.46
C GLU A 19 -49.10 -3.71 -16.75
N LEU A 20 -48.25 -3.02 -17.53
CA LEU A 20 -47.66 -3.61 -18.72
C LEU A 20 -46.75 -4.80 -18.38
N ALA A 21 -46.00 -4.73 -17.28
CA ALA A 21 -45.21 -5.85 -16.78
C ALA A 21 -46.10 -7.04 -16.39
N ARG A 22 -47.22 -6.81 -15.69
CA ARG A 22 -48.17 -7.88 -15.35
C ARG A 22 -48.79 -8.55 -16.58
N GLN A 23 -49.07 -7.77 -17.61
CA GLN A 23 -49.76 -8.26 -18.81
C GLN A 23 -48.80 -8.90 -19.83
N PHE A 24 -47.56 -8.44 -19.91
CA PHE A 24 -46.65 -8.76 -21.01
C PHE A 24 -45.32 -9.40 -20.59
N SER A 25 -44.93 -9.34 -19.32
CA SER A 25 -43.67 -9.93 -18.86
C SER A 25 -43.72 -11.46 -18.87
N GLY A 26 -42.69 -12.08 -19.42
CA GLY A 26 -42.45 -13.53 -19.32
C GLY A 26 -41.71 -13.95 -18.05
N ASP A 27 -41.35 -13.00 -17.18
CA ASP A 27 -40.68 -13.30 -15.91
C ASP A 27 -41.70 -13.70 -14.83
N ASN A 28 -41.87 -15.00 -14.63
CA ASN A 28 -42.79 -15.58 -13.65
C ASN A 28 -42.49 -15.17 -12.20
N LEU A 29 -41.29 -14.66 -11.89
CA LEU A 29 -40.90 -14.27 -10.53
C LEU A 29 -41.31 -12.84 -10.18
N SER A 30 -41.19 -11.90 -11.13
CA SER A 30 -41.41 -10.48 -10.86
C SER A 30 -42.68 -9.90 -11.48
N TYR A 31 -43.31 -10.58 -12.46
CA TYR A 31 -44.45 -9.99 -13.20
C TYR A 31 -45.61 -9.58 -12.29
N GLN A 32 -45.99 -10.39 -11.29
CA GLN A 32 -47.10 -10.08 -10.36
C GLN A 32 -46.81 -8.82 -9.53
N LEU A 33 -45.53 -8.59 -9.21
CA LEU A 33 -45.04 -7.42 -8.50
C LEU A 33 -44.77 -6.23 -9.44
N GLY A 34 -45.36 -6.21 -10.64
CA GLY A 34 -45.16 -5.14 -11.62
C GLY A 34 -43.75 -5.11 -12.20
N GLY A 35 -43.04 -6.25 -12.21
CA GLY A 35 -41.67 -6.36 -12.72
C GLY A 35 -40.61 -5.81 -11.76
N VAL A 36 -40.96 -5.55 -10.49
CA VAL A 36 -40.03 -4.99 -9.50
C VAL A 36 -39.05 -6.07 -9.04
N LEU A 37 -37.75 -5.78 -9.21
CA LEU A 37 -36.67 -6.64 -8.74
C LEU A 37 -36.09 -6.12 -7.41
N PRO A 38 -35.60 -7.02 -6.52
CA PRO A 38 -34.86 -6.62 -5.33
C PRO A 38 -33.57 -5.86 -5.67
N GLU A 39 -33.03 -5.12 -4.70
CA GLU A 39 -31.72 -4.46 -4.83
C GLU A 39 -30.64 -5.43 -5.32
N PHE A 40 -29.80 -4.95 -6.23
CA PHE A 40 -28.70 -5.71 -6.80
C PHE A 40 -27.48 -4.84 -7.07
N GLY A 41 -26.32 -5.50 -7.05
CA GLY A 41 -25.04 -4.95 -7.50
C GLY A 41 -24.49 -5.78 -8.66
N ILE A 42 -23.22 -5.54 -8.99
CA ILE A 42 -22.53 -6.20 -10.11
C ILE A 42 -22.29 -7.69 -9.80
N GLY A 43 -22.55 -8.54 -10.80
CA GLY A 43 -22.36 -9.98 -10.77
C GLY A 43 -23.51 -10.79 -10.17
N LYS A 44 -24.71 -10.21 -10.01
CA LYS A 44 -25.93 -10.90 -9.55
C LYS A 44 -26.80 -11.36 -10.72
N TYR A 45 -26.82 -10.62 -11.83
CA TYR A 45 -27.60 -10.92 -13.04
C TYR A 45 -26.68 -11.07 -14.25
N GLU A 46 -27.26 -11.47 -15.40
CA GLU A 46 -26.52 -11.53 -16.65
C GLU A 46 -25.94 -10.16 -17.04
N ARG A 47 -24.73 -10.17 -17.59
CA ARG A 47 -23.97 -8.96 -17.94
C ARG A 47 -24.77 -7.94 -18.76
N GLY A 48 -25.52 -8.38 -19.77
CA GLY A 48 -26.32 -7.47 -20.60
C GLY A 48 -27.42 -6.73 -19.83
N PHE A 49 -28.05 -7.40 -18.86
CA PHE A 49 -29.03 -6.79 -17.97
C PHE A 49 -28.36 -5.76 -17.05
N GLU A 50 -27.24 -6.11 -16.42
CA GLU A 50 -26.52 -5.22 -15.51
C GLU A 50 -26.00 -3.98 -16.22
N GLU A 51 -25.31 -4.14 -17.35
CA GLU A 51 -24.79 -3.01 -18.14
C GLU A 51 -25.92 -2.06 -18.56
N THR A 52 -27.05 -2.60 -19.01
CA THR A 52 -28.21 -1.79 -19.39
C THR A 52 -28.80 -1.06 -18.18
N ALA A 53 -29.03 -1.74 -17.05
CA ALA A 53 -29.58 -1.14 -15.85
C ALA A 53 -28.69 -0.02 -15.28
N PHE A 54 -27.37 -0.24 -15.26
CA PHE A 54 -26.39 0.75 -14.77
C PHE A 54 -26.13 1.90 -15.75
N SER A 55 -26.47 1.73 -17.05
CA SER A 55 -26.38 2.80 -18.06
C SER A 55 -27.44 3.89 -17.89
N LEU A 56 -28.58 3.56 -17.28
CA LEU A 56 -29.69 4.50 -17.03
C LEU A 56 -29.22 5.62 -16.08
N LYS A 57 -29.54 6.88 -16.40
CA LYS A 57 -28.94 8.06 -15.77
C LYS A 57 -29.77 8.61 -14.62
N LYS A 58 -31.10 8.61 -14.74
CA LYS A 58 -32.06 9.15 -13.77
C LYS A 58 -33.06 8.09 -13.30
N ASP A 59 -33.59 8.28 -12.10
CA ASP A 59 -34.66 7.42 -11.58
C ASP A 59 -35.91 7.70 -12.40
N GLY A 60 -36.56 6.64 -12.86
CA GLY A 60 -37.63 6.70 -13.85
C GLY A 60 -37.18 6.48 -15.30
N ASP A 61 -35.86 6.52 -15.61
CA ASP A 61 -35.37 6.26 -16.97
C ASP A 61 -35.74 4.84 -17.42
N ILE A 62 -36.04 4.70 -18.71
CA ILE A 62 -36.41 3.45 -19.36
C ILE A 62 -35.38 3.13 -20.43
N SER A 63 -34.92 1.87 -20.48
CA SER A 63 -33.98 1.42 -21.50
C SER A 63 -34.65 1.26 -22.86
N SER A 64 -33.86 1.35 -23.93
CA SER A 64 -34.24 0.72 -25.19
C SER A 64 -34.44 -0.79 -24.99
N PRO A 65 -35.30 -1.45 -25.79
CA PRO A 65 -35.38 -2.90 -25.80
C PRO A 65 -34.01 -3.49 -26.14
N TYR A 66 -33.58 -4.47 -25.37
CA TYR A 66 -32.35 -5.21 -25.66
C TYR A 66 -32.62 -6.71 -25.59
N GLU A 67 -31.79 -7.47 -26.29
CA GLU A 67 -31.90 -8.92 -26.39
C GLU A 67 -30.94 -9.59 -25.40
N SER A 68 -31.43 -10.61 -24.71
CA SER A 68 -30.66 -11.52 -23.87
C SER A 68 -30.96 -12.97 -24.25
N ALA A 69 -30.28 -13.92 -23.62
CA ALA A 69 -30.59 -15.34 -23.77
C ALA A 69 -32.04 -15.71 -23.38
N PHE A 70 -32.72 -14.86 -22.60
CA PHE A 70 -34.09 -15.05 -22.13
C PHE A 70 -35.15 -14.29 -22.95
N GLY A 71 -34.73 -13.57 -23.99
CA GLY A 71 -35.61 -12.83 -24.89
C GLY A 71 -35.39 -11.32 -24.87
N TYR A 72 -36.44 -10.55 -25.10
CA TYR A 72 -36.38 -9.08 -25.17
C TYR A 72 -36.80 -8.46 -23.84
N HIS A 73 -36.00 -7.51 -23.36
CA HIS A 73 -36.19 -6.88 -22.07
C HIS A 73 -36.25 -5.36 -22.20
N ILE A 74 -37.03 -4.74 -21.31
CA ILE A 74 -37.10 -3.30 -21.10
C ILE A 74 -36.91 -3.09 -19.60
N ILE A 75 -35.97 -2.24 -19.21
CA ILE A 75 -35.68 -1.94 -17.81
C ILE A 75 -36.14 -0.52 -17.51
N LYS A 76 -36.84 -0.34 -16.38
CA LYS A 76 -37.08 0.97 -15.78
C LYS A 76 -36.26 1.09 -14.50
N ARG A 77 -35.50 2.18 -14.35
CA ARG A 77 -34.74 2.42 -13.12
C ARG A 77 -35.68 2.93 -12.03
N ILE A 78 -35.82 2.18 -10.93
CA ILE A 78 -36.61 2.65 -9.78
C ILE A 78 -35.79 3.60 -8.92
N LYS A 79 -34.59 3.16 -8.51
CA LYS A 79 -33.71 3.92 -7.63
C LYS A 79 -32.26 3.51 -7.84
N ARG A 80 -31.33 4.48 -7.81
CA ARG A 80 -29.89 4.21 -7.71
C ARG A 80 -29.36 4.59 -6.33
N ILE A 81 -28.75 3.63 -5.65
CA ILE A 81 -28.02 3.88 -4.39
C ILE A 81 -26.56 4.19 -4.76
N PRO A 82 -26.07 5.42 -4.50
CA PRO A 82 -24.68 5.77 -4.82
C PRO A 82 -23.71 5.05 -3.88
N VAL A 83 -22.53 4.72 -4.40
CA VAL A 83 -21.43 4.24 -3.55
C VAL A 83 -20.99 5.40 -2.66
N PRO A 84 -20.90 5.23 -1.34
CA PRO A 84 -20.40 6.28 -0.45
C PRO A 84 -19.01 6.73 -0.88
N VAL A 85 -18.83 8.05 -1.09
CA VAL A 85 -17.58 8.63 -1.61
C VAL A 85 -16.52 8.77 -0.50
N VAL A 86 -16.94 8.76 0.77
CA VAL A 86 -16.05 8.85 1.92
C VAL A 86 -15.89 7.48 2.54
N ALA A 87 -14.72 6.87 2.33
CA ALA A 87 -14.32 5.69 3.09
C ALA A 87 -14.17 6.10 4.56
N ASN A 88 -15.10 5.67 5.40
CA ASN A 88 -14.90 5.63 6.84
C ASN A 88 -14.78 4.17 7.28
N GLN A 89 -14.21 3.96 8.47
CA GLN A 89 -13.91 2.62 8.97
C GLN A 89 -15.15 1.70 8.98
N LYS A 90 -16.32 2.25 9.32
CA LYS A 90 -17.59 1.51 9.34
C LYS A 90 -17.97 0.97 7.96
N ILE A 91 -17.86 1.78 6.90
CA ILE A 91 -18.15 1.36 5.53
C ILE A 91 -17.16 0.29 5.07
N LEU A 92 -15.87 0.43 5.40
CA LEU A 92 -14.85 -0.57 5.08
C LEU A 92 -15.16 -1.92 5.74
N ASP A 93 -15.59 -1.90 7.01
CA ASP A 93 -15.90 -3.13 7.73
C ASP A 93 -17.19 -3.77 7.22
N GLU A 94 -18.23 -2.98 6.90
CA GLU A 94 -19.44 -3.47 6.22
C GLU A 94 -19.12 -4.09 4.86
N MET A 95 -18.23 -3.48 4.07
CA MET A 95 -17.77 -4.03 2.79
C MET A 95 -16.99 -5.33 2.98
N LYS A 96 -16.10 -5.40 3.97
CA LYS A 96 -15.37 -6.64 4.28
C LYS A 96 -16.31 -7.77 4.64
N GLU A 97 -17.33 -7.51 5.47
CA GLU A 97 -18.30 -8.53 5.84
C GLU A 97 -19.14 -8.99 4.64
N LYS A 98 -19.57 -8.06 3.78
CA LYS A 98 -20.25 -8.42 2.51
C LYS A 98 -19.37 -9.27 1.59
N ILE A 99 -18.08 -8.94 1.48
CA ILE A 99 -17.11 -9.73 0.69
C ILE A 99 -16.94 -11.11 1.31
N LYS A 100 -16.74 -11.22 2.63
CA LYS A 100 -16.58 -12.52 3.31
C LYS A 100 -17.80 -13.42 3.15
N ALA A 101 -19.00 -12.84 3.14
CA ALA A 101 -20.25 -13.56 2.95
C ALA A 101 -20.56 -13.91 1.48
N ASP A 102 -19.81 -13.36 0.52
CA ASP A 102 -20.03 -13.62 -0.91
C ASP A 102 -19.71 -15.09 -1.25
N PRO A 103 -20.64 -15.83 -1.90
CA PRO A 103 -20.40 -17.22 -2.30
C PRO A 103 -19.15 -17.41 -3.17
N ARG A 104 -18.76 -16.40 -3.95
CA ARG A 104 -17.56 -16.43 -4.80
C ARG A 104 -16.28 -16.46 -3.98
N VAL A 105 -16.29 -15.91 -2.77
CA VAL A 105 -15.15 -15.98 -1.85
C VAL A 105 -14.96 -17.40 -1.34
N ALA A 106 -16.05 -18.13 -1.05
CA ALA A 106 -15.95 -19.54 -0.68
C ALA A 106 -15.36 -20.40 -1.81
N VAL A 107 -15.78 -20.17 -3.06
CA VAL A 107 -15.20 -20.84 -4.24
C VAL A 107 -13.72 -20.50 -4.39
N SER A 108 -13.36 -19.22 -4.29
CA SER A 108 -11.97 -18.76 -4.41
C SER A 108 -11.08 -19.35 -3.32
N LYS A 109 -11.56 -19.37 -2.07
CA LYS A 109 -10.86 -20.02 -0.94
C LYS A 109 -10.64 -21.50 -1.18
N LYS A 110 -11.66 -22.21 -1.67
CA LYS A 110 -11.55 -23.65 -1.99
C LYS A 110 -10.50 -23.91 -3.09
N LEU A 111 -10.50 -23.12 -4.17
CA LEU A 111 -9.51 -23.24 -5.24
C LEU A 111 -8.10 -22.89 -4.75
N MET A 112 -7.99 -21.88 -3.90
CA MET A 112 -6.72 -21.50 -3.27
C MET A 112 -6.21 -22.60 -2.36
N LEU A 113 -7.06 -23.18 -1.51
CA LEU A 113 -6.71 -24.32 -0.66
C LEU A 113 -6.20 -25.49 -1.49
N GLN A 114 -6.91 -25.88 -2.56
CA GLN A 114 -6.44 -26.95 -3.47
C GLN A 114 -5.06 -26.65 -4.06
N THR A 115 -4.82 -25.41 -4.46
CA THR A 115 -3.53 -24.96 -4.97
C THR A 115 -2.44 -25.05 -3.90
N ILE A 116 -2.75 -24.63 -2.68
CA ILE A 116 -1.85 -24.72 -1.53
C ILE A 116 -1.50 -26.17 -1.25
N LEU A 117 -2.48 -27.06 -1.05
CA LEU A 117 -2.26 -28.48 -0.76
C LEU A 117 -1.36 -29.15 -1.81
N LYS A 118 -1.57 -28.83 -3.10
CA LYS A 118 -0.73 -29.33 -4.20
C LYS A 118 0.71 -28.82 -4.11
N ARG A 119 0.90 -27.52 -3.87
CA ARG A 119 2.24 -26.89 -3.81
C ARG A 119 3.02 -27.31 -2.57
N THR A 120 2.33 -27.51 -1.45
CA THR A 120 2.94 -27.86 -0.17
C THR A 120 3.14 -29.37 0.00
N GLN A 121 2.93 -30.16 -1.05
CA GLN A 121 3.10 -31.62 -1.01
C GLN A 121 2.33 -32.26 0.16
N PHE A 122 1.08 -31.83 0.33
CA PHE A 122 0.23 -32.30 1.42
C PHE A 122 0.11 -33.83 1.43
N LYS A 123 0.23 -34.44 2.62
CA LYS A 123 -0.05 -35.86 2.84
C LYS A 123 -0.93 -36.02 4.07
N GLU A 124 -1.99 -36.80 3.91
CA GLU A 124 -2.89 -37.16 4.99
C GLU A 124 -2.48 -38.49 5.63
N CYS A 125 -2.53 -38.56 6.95
CA CYS A 125 -2.13 -39.70 7.76
C CYS A 125 -3.14 -39.97 8.89
N ILE A 126 -4.40 -39.54 8.71
CA ILE A 126 -5.43 -39.65 9.73
C ILE A 126 -5.73 -41.14 10.01
N PRO A 127 -5.67 -41.59 11.27
CA PRO A 127 -6.02 -42.97 11.65
C PRO A 127 -7.47 -43.30 11.27
N ALA A 128 -7.71 -44.48 10.70
CA ALA A 128 -9.05 -44.94 10.36
C ALA A 128 -9.92 -45.21 11.60
N GLY A 129 -11.24 -45.04 11.44
CA GLY A 129 -12.25 -45.30 12.48
C GLY A 129 -12.31 -44.20 13.55
N ASN A 130 -12.85 -44.55 14.72
CA ASN A 130 -13.15 -43.57 15.78
C ASN A 130 -11.97 -43.26 16.70
N ARG A 131 -10.79 -43.86 16.47
CA ARG A 131 -9.62 -43.76 17.36
C ARG A 131 -9.22 -42.32 17.68
N LEU A 132 -9.20 -41.45 16.66
CA LEU A 132 -8.90 -40.04 16.84
C LEU A 132 -9.96 -39.33 17.68
N TRP A 133 -11.23 -39.67 17.47
CA TRP A 133 -12.35 -39.06 18.19
C TRP A 133 -12.37 -39.49 19.65
N ASP A 134 -12.23 -40.78 19.93
CA ASP A 134 -12.16 -41.33 21.29
C ASP A 134 -11.00 -40.71 22.08
N TYR A 135 -9.84 -40.54 21.43
CA TYR A 135 -8.68 -39.86 22.01
C TYR A 135 -8.97 -38.39 22.29
N THR A 136 -9.52 -37.69 21.30
CA THR A 136 -9.83 -36.25 21.40
C THR A 136 -10.84 -36.00 22.51
N ASP A 137 -11.93 -36.76 22.56
CA ASP A 137 -12.99 -36.59 23.54
C ASP A 137 -12.48 -36.87 24.97
N SER A 138 -11.61 -37.88 25.12
CA SER A 138 -10.93 -38.15 26.41
C SER A 138 -10.13 -36.95 26.89
N ILE A 139 -9.27 -36.38 26.03
CA ILE A 139 -8.48 -35.20 26.36
C ILE A 139 -9.37 -33.99 26.66
N LEU A 140 -10.42 -33.76 25.88
CA LEU A 140 -11.32 -32.62 26.09
C LEU A 140 -12.11 -32.72 27.40
N GLN A 141 -12.37 -33.93 27.89
CA GLN A 141 -12.99 -34.19 29.19
C GLN A 141 -11.98 -34.24 30.35
N ASN A 142 -10.72 -33.88 30.13
CA ASN A 142 -9.62 -34.00 31.09
C ASN A 142 -9.44 -35.45 31.62
N LYS A 143 -9.74 -36.47 30.78
CA LYS A 143 -9.57 -37.89 31.07
C LYS A 143 -8.33 -38.44 30.35
N LYS A 144 -7.74 -39.49 30.91
CA LYS A 144 -6.66 -40.23 30.24
C LYS A 144 -7.24 -41.01 29.05
N PRO A 145 -6.67 -40.90 27.83
CA PRO A 145 -7.08 -41.70 26.69
C PRO A 145 -6.96 -43.20 26.98
N SER A 146 -7.89 -43.99 26.45
CA SER A 146 -7.85 -45.45 26.63
C SER A 146 -6.62 -46.05 25.94
N ALA A 147 -5.94 -46.99 26.60
CA ALA A 147 -4.75 -47.66 26.07
C ALA A 147 -5.01 -48.41 24.74
N GLY A 148 -6.27 -48.66 24.38
CA GLY A 148 -6.69 -49.31 23.15
C GLY A 148 -6.86 -48.39 21.93
N ALA A 149 -6.67 -47.07 22.04
CA ALA A 149 -6.84 -46.14 20.91
C ALA A 149 -5.78 -46.31 19.82
N GLY A 150 -4.64 -46.95 20.11
CA GLY A 150 -3.58 -47.23 19.13
C GLY A 150 -2.89 -45.99 18.55
N ILE A 151 -3.11 -44.82 19.16
CA ILE A 151 -2.54 -43.52 18.79
C ILE A 151 -2.10 -42.78 20.05
N ASN A 152 -1.19 -41.83 19.89
CA ASN A 152 -0.65 -40.99 20.96
C ASN A 152 -0.41 -39.57 20.44
N ASP A 153 0.00 -38.65 21.32
CA ASP A 153 0.24 -37.25 20.96
C ASP A 153 1.22 -37.05 19.80
N ARG A 154 2.17 -37.96 19.58
CA ARG A 154 3.17 -37.88 18.49
C ARG A 154 2.69 -38.46 17.17
N SER A 155 1.52 -39.10 17.16
CA SER A 155 0.95 -39.69 15.96
C SER A 155 0.63 -38.59 14.95
N VAL A 156 1.10 -38.74 13.71
CA VAL A 156 0.95 -37.72 12.66
C VAL A 156 -0.46 -37.81 12.06
N LEU A 157 -1.16 -36.70 11.99
CA LEU A 157 -2.46 -36.59 11.33
C LEU A 157 -2.32 -36.17 9.87
N PHE A 158 -1.43 -35.22 9.60
CA PHE A 158 -1.10 -34.78 8.26
C PHE A 158 0.23 -34.03 8.23
N GLN A 159 0.77 -33.77 7.04
CA GLN A 159 1.99 -33.00 6.87
C GLN A 159 1.97 -32.13 5.62
N PHE A 160 2.73 -31.04 5.66
CA PHE A 160 3.05 -30.18 4.52
C PHE A 160 4.57 -30.19 4.32
N ALA A 161 5.02 -30.80 3.22
CA ALA A 161 6.42 -31.11 2.94
C ALA A 161 7.11 -31.78 4.15
N ASP A 162 7.93 -31.04 4.88
CA ASP A 162 8.71 -31.46 6.06
C ASP A 162 8.01 -31.21 7.40
N LYS A 163 7.02 -30.31 7.46
CA LYS A 163 6.29 -29.97 8.70
C LYS A 163 5.16 -30.97 8.95
N LYS A 164 5.23 -31.68 10.08
CA LYS A 164 4.23 -32.67 10.52
C LYS A 164 3.31 -32.05 11.58
N TYR A 165 2.02 -32.38 11.47
CA TYR A 165 0.99 -32.00 12.43
C TYR A 165 0.48 -33.26 13.11
N THR A 166 0.49 -33.24 14.44
CA THR A 166 0.28 -34.42 15.27
C THR A 166 -1.06 -34.38 16.01
N VAL A 167 -1.42 -35.49 16.63
CA VAL A 167 -2.57 -35.57 17.55
C VAL A 167 -2.41 -34.56 18.70
N GLY A 168 -1.19 -34.35 19.20
CA GLY A 168 -0.91 -33.34 20.24
C GLY A 168 -1.22 -31.92 19.77
N ASP A 169 -0.82 -31.56 18.55
CA ASP A 169 -1.11 -30.24 17.96
C ASP A 169 -2.62 -30.04 17.78
N TRP A 170 -3.31 -31.09 17.31
CA TRP A 170 -4.77 -31.10 17.16
C TRP A 170 -5.50 -30.93 18.48
N THR A 171 -5.11 -31.66 19.54
CA THR A 171 -5.75 -31.53 20.85
C THR A 171 -5.49 -30.17 21.49
N THR A 172 -4.31 -29.58 21.27
CA THR A 172 -3.99 -28.19 21.63
C THR A 172 -4.94 -27.21 20.94
N TYR A 173 -5.12 -27.36 19.62
CA TYR A 173 -6.09 -26.57 18.85
C TYR A 173 -7.52 -26.75 19.37
N ARG A 174 -7.95 -27.98 19.64
CA ARG A 174 -9.29 -28.26 20.18
C ARG A 174 -9.52 -27.64 21.55
N ASN A 175 -8.51 -27.63 22.41
CA ASN A 175 -8.59 -26.96 23.71
C ASN A 175 -8.65 -25.44 23.58
N SER A 176 -7.92 -24.83 22.64
CA SER A 176 -7.99 -23.39 22.41
C SER A 176 -9.36 -22.94 21.87
N LEU A 177 -10.09 -23.80 21.16
CA LEU A 177 -11.44 -23.50 20.71
C LEU A 177 -12.48 -23.46 21.86
N LYS A 178 -12.20 -24.07 23.02
CA LYS A 178 -13.13 -24.05 24.17
C LYS A 178 -13.34 -22.64 24.72
N SER A 179 -12.37 -21.74 24.59
CA SER A 179 -12.46 -20.36 25.07
C SER A 179 -13.19 -19.42 24.11
N VAL A 180 -13.62 -19.91 22.94
CA VAL A 180 -14.29 -19.09 21.91
C VAL A 180 -15.72 -19.63 21.67
N PRO A 181 -16.74 -19.06 22.33
CA PRO A 181 -18.12 -19.49 22.17
C PRO A 181 -18.58 -19.44 20.71
N GLY A 182 -19.27 -20.50 20.26
CA GLY A 182 -19.92 -20.55 18.94
C GLY A 182 -19.08 -21.12 17.80
N LEU A 183 -17.75 -21.23 17.92
CA LEU A 183 -16.89 -21.70 16.81
C LEU A 183 -17.07 -23.19 16.49
N THR A 184 -17.37 -24.01 17.50
CA THR A 184 -17.58 -25.45 17.39
C THR A 184 -19.06 -25.85 17.44
N SER A 185 -19.97 -24.89 17.62
CA SER A 185 -21.39 -25.19 17.81
C SER A 185 -22.00 -25.81 16.56
N GLY A 186 -22.66 -26.96 16.71
CA GLY A 186 -23.28 -27.68 15.60
C GLY A 186 -22.30 -28.32 14.61
N LYS A 187 -20.99 -28.36 14.89
CA LYS A 187 -19.98 -28.99 14.03
C LYS A 187 -19.56 -30.35 14.57
N THR A 188 -19.41 -31.30 13.67
CA THR A 188 -18.83 -32.62 13.95
C THR A 188 -17.32 -32.52 14.17
N ASN A 189 -16.74 -33.51 14.85
CA ASN A 189 -15.28 -33.60 15.02
C ASN A 189 -14.54 -33.61 13.67
N SER A 190 -15.13 -34.20 12.62
CA SER A 190 -14.58 -34.21 11.26
C SER A 190 -14.56 -32.81 10.64
N GLU A 191 -15.65 -32.06 10.74
CA GLU A 191 -15.71 -30.69 10.20
C GLU A 191 -14.72 -29.76 10.92
N ILE A 192 -14.53 -29.93 12.23
CA ILE A 192 -13.53 -29.16 12.98
C ILE A 192 -12.11 -29.56 12.54
N LEU A 193 -11.87 -30.83 12.23
CA LEU A 193 -10.58 -31.30 11.71
C LEU A 193 -10.30 -30.74 10.31
N ASP A 194 -11.32 -30.64 9.46
CA ASP A 194 -11.21 -30.01 8.14
C ASP A 194 -10.86 -28.52 8.26
N LEU A 195 -11.51 -27.79 9.18
CA LEU A 195 -11.18 -26.39 9.47
C LEU A 195 -9.75 -26.22 10.00
N TYR A 196 -9.30 -27.13 10.87
CA TYR A 196 -7.94 -27.15 11.37
C TYR A 196 -6.94 -27.37 10.23
N ARG A 197 -7.16 -28.39 9.40
CA ARG A 197 -6.33 -28.70 8.24
C ARG A 197 -6.25 -27.51 7.27
N GLU A 198 -7.39 -26.89 6.95
CA GLU A 198 -7.44 -25.70 6.11
C GLU A 198 -6.61 -24.57 6.70
N SER A 199 -6.82 -24.25 7.98
CA SER A 199 -6.10 -23.20 8.68
C SER A 199 -4.59 -23.45 8.67
N MET A 200 -4.15 -24.68 8.95
CA MET A 200 -2.74 -25.04 8.96
C MET A 200 -2.12 -25.03 7.56
N ALA A 201 -2.89 -25.36 6.51
CA ALA A 201 -2.43 -25.26 5.13
C ALA A 201 -2.13 -23.80 4.74
N PHE A 202 -3.07 -22.89 5.04
CA PHE A 202 -2.89 -21.46 4.80
C PHE A 202 -1.74 -20.87 5.61
N GLU A 203 -1.62 -21.25 6.88
CA GLU A 203 -0.53 -20.76 7.75
C GLU A 203 0.84 -21.23 7.24
N TYR A 204 0.99 -22.52 6.95
CA TYR A 204 2.24 -23.05 6.39
C TYR A 204 2.61 -22.38 5.06
N TYR A 205 1.63 -22.19 4.18
CA TYR A 205 1.85 -21.50 2.91
C TYR A 205 2.32 -20.05 3.10
N LYS A 206 1.72 -19.33 4.05
CA LYS A 206 2.08 -17.95 4.40
C LYS A 206 3.50 -17.86 4.98
N GLU A 207 3.84 -18.75 5.92
CA GLU A 207 5.19 -18.84 6.51
C GLU A 207 6.28 -19.12 5.45
N HIS A 208 5.92 -19.79 4.36
CA HIS A 208 6.84 -20.21 3.30
C HIS A 208 6.52 -19.53 1.96
N LEU A 209 5.94 -18.33 2.00
CA LEU A 209 5.46 -17.66 0.79
C LEU A 209 6.59 -17.40 -0.20
N GLU A 210 7.80 -17.11 0.27
CA GLU A 210 9.01 -16.97 -0.56
C GLU A 210 9.30 -18.24 -1.39
N LYS A 211 9.02 -19.43 -0.86
CA LYS A 211 9.23 -20.69 -1.58
C LYS A 211 8.22 -20.90 -2.70
N TYR A 212 6.99 -20.42 -2.51
CA TYR A 212 5.86 -20.72 -3.41
C TYR A 212 5.43 -19.55 -4.30
N ASN A 213 5.95 -18.35 -4.06
CA ASN A 213 5.68 -17.15 -4.84
C ASN A 213 6.99 -16.47 -5.24
N LYS A 214 7.40 -16.66 -6.50
CA LYS A 214 8.65 -16.11 -7.05
C LYS A 214 8.71 -14.58 -7.03
N ALA A 215 7.59 -13.90 -7.29
CA ALA A 215 7.54 -12.44 -7.28
C ALA A 215 7.76 -11.90 -5.86
N PHE A 216 7.10 -12.51 -4.88
CA PHE A 216 7.32 -12.17 -3.47
C PHE A 216 8.75 -12.47 -3.03
N ALA A 217 9.30 -13.63 -3.41
CA ALA A 217 10.69 -13.99 -3.11
C ALA A 217 11.69 -12.98 -3.68
N ALA A 218 11.47 -12.53 -4.92
CA ALA A 218 12.30 -11.51 -5.55
C ALA A 218 12.26 -10.18 -4.77
N GLN A 219 11.08 -9.73 -4.37
CA GLN A 219 10.91 -8.51 -3.55
C GLN A 219 11.60 -8.63 -2.19
N VAL A 220 11.46 -9.77 -1.51
CA VAL A 220 12.13 -9.99 -0.22
C VAL A 220 13.65 -10.03 -0.39
N ASN A 221 14.16 -10.65 -1.44
CA ASN A 221 15.59 -10.68 -1.73
C ASN A 221 16.12 -9.29 -2.05
N GLU A 222 15.43 -8.52 -2.89
CA GLU A 222 15.78 -7.12 -3.18
C GLU A 222 15.86 -6.28 -1.91
N PHE A 223 14.89 -6.44 -1.00
CA PHE A 223 14.88 -5.76 0.29
C PHE A 223 16.05 -6.20 1.19
N ARG A 224 16.35 -7.50 1.25
CA ARG A 224 17.50 -8.03 2.01
C ARG A 224 18.83 -7.49 1.47
N ASP A 225 19.01 -7.52 0.16
CA ASP A 225 20.22 -7.05 -0.51
C ASP A 225 20.38 -5.53 -0.35
N GLY A 226 19.28 -4.78 -0.48
CA GLY A 226 19.25 -3.34 -0.24
C GLY A 226 19.64 -2.96 1.19
N ASN A 227 19.12 -3.67 2.19
CA ASN A 227 19.48 -3.43 3.59
C ASN A 227 20.93 -3.81 3.88
N LEU A 228 21.42 -4.92 3.32
CA LEU A 228 22.81 -5.31 3.45
C LEU A 228 23.73 -4.25 2.85
N LEU A 229 23.42 -3.78 1.64
CA LEU A 229 24.17 -2.71 0.99
C LEU A 229 24.14 -1.44 1.85
N PHE A 230 22.96 -1.01 2.31
CA PHE A 230 22.82 0.15 3.19
C PHE A 230 23.68 0.05 4.46
N GLU A 231 23.64 -1.09 5.16
CA GLU A 231 24.47 -1.32 6.36
C GLU A 231 25.97 -1.30 6.04
N MET A 232 26.37 -1.86 4.89
CA MET A 232 27.77 -1.77 4.46
C MET A 232 28.17 -0.32 4.13
N MET A 233 27.34 0.44 3.43
CA MET A 233 27.58 1.85 3.11
C MET A 233 27.71 2.69 4.40
N GLN A 234 26.80 2.49 5.36
CA GLN A 234 26.86 3.10 6.69
C GLN A 234 28.22 2.86 7.35
N ARG A 235 28.66 1.61 7.42
CA ARG A 235 29.88 1.22 8.15
C ARG A 235 31.17 1.61 7.42
N GLN A 236 31.21 1.43 6.10
CA GLN A 236 32.45 1.56 5.33
C GLN A 236 32.67 2.98 4.80
N ILE A 237 31.60 3.77 4.62
CA ILE A 237 31.68 5.07 3.96
C ILE A 237 31.13 6.15 4.88
N TRP A 238 29.83 6.13 5.19
CA TRP A 238 29.17 7.28 5.81
C TRP A 238 29.66 7.56 7.23
N ASN A 239 29.68 6.54 8.12
CA ASN A 239 30.17 6.70 9.48
C ASN A 239 31.67 6.97 9.54
N ARG A 240 32.44 6.39 8.62
CA ARG A 240 33.89 6.64 8.53
C ARG A 240 34.20 8.06 8.11
N ALA A 241 33.54 8.57 7.07
CA ALA A 241 33.69 9.94 6.62
C ALA A 241 33.29 10.93 7.73
N ALA A 242 32.18 10.67 8.43
CA ALA A 242 31.71 11.55 9.49
C ALA A 242 32.65 11.58 10.71
N ALA A 243 33.28 10.45 11.05
CA ALA A 243 34.17 10.33 12.19
C ALA A 243 35.62 10.81 11.92
N ASP A 244 36.07 10.83 10.65
CA ASP A 244 37.44 11.18 10.29
C ASP A 244 37.66 12.68 10.12
N SER A 245 37.71 13.41 11.25
CA SER A 245 37.92 14.86 11.25
C SER A 245 39.24 15.29 10.62
N ALA A 246 40.31 14.49 10.77
CA ALA A 246 41.61 14.77 10.18
C ALA A 246 41.58 14.56 8.66
N GLY A 247 41.04 13.44 8.20
CA GLY A 247 40.88 13.12 6.79
C GLY A 247 40.04 14.15 6.04
N LEU A 248 38.94 14.61 6.63
CA LEU A 248 38.12 15.69 6.06
C LEU A 248 38.91 16.99 5.88
N LYS A 249 39.72 17.37 6.87
CA LYS A 249 40.52 18.60 6.79
C LYS A 249 41.61 18.49 5.72
N PHE A 250 42.34 17.37 5.67
CA PHE A 250 43.33 17.12 4.61
C PHE A 250 42.69 17.09 3.22
N PHE A 251 41.50 16.48 3.11
CA PHE A 251 40.77 16.43 1.85
C PHE A 251 40.36 17.83 1.38
N PHE A 252 39.83 18.66 2.29
CA PHE A 252 39.50 20.06 2.01
C PHE A 252 40.73 20.85 1.55
N GLU A 253 41.86 20.73 2.25
CA GLU A 253 43.11 21.42 1.90
C GLU A 253 43.63 21.02 0.51
N ALA A 254 43.51 19.73 0.13
CA ALA A 254 43.88 19.26 -1.19
C ALA A 254 42.93 19.71 -2.32
N HIS A 255 41.66 20.00 -2.00
CA HIS A 255 40.60 20.30 -2.97
C HIS A 255 40.03 21.72 -2.85
N GLN A 256 40.77 22.67 -2.28
CA GLN A 256 40.28 24.04 -2.02
C GLN A 256 39.67 24.73 -3.25
N LYS A 257 40.14 24.42 -4.46
CA LYS A 257 39.60 24.97 -5.72
C LYS A 257 38.15 24.57 -5.99
N ALA A 258 37.67 23.46 -5.42
CA ALA A 258 36.28 23.00 -5.57
C ALA A 258 35.32 23.74 -4.61
N TYR A 259 35.84 24.32 -3.52
CA TYR A 259 35.03 24.90 -2.44
C TYR A 259 35.05 26.42 -2.45
N TRP A 260 34.35 26.99 -3.43
CA TRP A 260 34.25 28.44 -3.59
C TRP A 260 32.79 28.87 -3.51
N TRP A 261 32.57 29.97 -2.81
CA TRP A 261 31.35 30.73 -2.93
C TRP A 261 31.27 31.34 -4.31
N LYS A 262 30.14 31.15 -4.98
CA LYS A 262 29.74 31.99 -6.12
C LYS A 262 29.19 33.34 -5.61
N PRO A 263 29.01 34.33 -6.50
CA PRO A 263 28.31 35.55 -6.15
C PRO A 263 26.94 35.26 -5.52
N GLY A 264 26.54 36.09 -4.57
CA GLY A 264 25.36 35.88 -3.74
C GLY A 264 25.30 36.89 -2.60
N ALA A 265 24.68 36.53 -1.49
CA ALA A 265 24.47 37.42 -0.36
C ALA A 265 24.41 36.68 0.97
N GLU A 266 24.80 37.37 2.04
CA GLU A 266 24.37 37.04 3.39
C GLU A 266 22.94 37.54 3.54
N ALA A 267 22.01 36.64 3.85
CA ALA A 267 20.59 36.94 3.87
C ALA A 267 19.86 36.14 4.95
N ILE A 268 18.61 36.53 5.20
CA ILE A 268 17.64 35.73 5.94
C ILE A 268 16.51 35.40 4.97
N ILE A 269 16.36 34.13 4.63
CA ILE A 269 15.31 33.64 3.73
C ILE A 269 14.12 33.22 4.59
N PHE A 270 12.94 33.72 4.26
CA PHE A 270 11.67 33.42 4.91
C PHE A 270 10.81 32.57 3.98
N ASN A 271 10.26 31.49 4.52
CA ASN A 271 9.33 30.59 3.84
C ASN A 271 8.01 30.60 4.60
N ALA A 272 6.96 31.14 3.97
CA ALA A 272 5.61 31.20 4.54
C ALA A 272 4.67 30.23 3.82
N ALA A 273 3.75 29.62 4.56
CA ALA A 273 2.76 28.68 4.03
C ALA A 273 1.76 29.33 3.04
N ASP A 274 1.55 30.64 3.15
CA ASP A 274 0.61 31.39 2.33
C ASP A 274 0.98 32.88 2.24
N THR A 275 0.38 33.58 1.27
CA THR A 275 0.61 35.01 1.01
C THR A 275 0.21 35.93 2.17
N ALA A 276 -0.82 35.58 2.95
CA ALA A 276 -1.25 36.43 4.06
C ALA A 276 -0.23 36.40 5.21
N SER A 277 0.28 35.20 5.52
CA SER A 277 1.36 34.98 6.49
C SER A 277 2.64 35.71 6.07
N ALA A 278 3.02 35.63 4.78
CA ALA A 278 4.18 36.33 4.23
C ALA A 278 4.07 37.86 4.37
N ASN A 279 2.96 38.44 3.90
CA ASN A 279 2.75 39.89 3.95
C ASN A 279 2.73 40.43 5.39
N LYS A 280 2.09 39.68 6.30
CA LYS A 280 2.05 40.05 7.72
C LYS A 280 3.45 40.04 8.33
N LEU A 281 4.23 38.98 8.09
CA LEU A 281 5.59 38.91 8.59
C LEU A 281 6.45 40.04 8.02
N GLN A 282 6.41 40.26 6.71
CA GLN A 282 7.19 41.31 6.06
C GLN A 282 6.92 42.69 6.68
N GLY A 283 5.64 43.04 6.92
CA GLY A 283 5.28 44.29 7.60
C GLY A 283 5.68 44.38 9.07
N GLU A 284 5.84 43.25 9.78
CA GLU A 284 6.44 43.22 11.13
C GLU A 284 7.95 43.43 11.08
N LEU A 285 8.63 42.82 10.11
CA LEU A 285 10.08 42.89 9.93
C LEU A 285 10.55 44.26 9.45
N GLU A 286 9.77 44.95 8.61
CA GLU A 286 10.04 46.33 8.18
C GLU A 286 10.12 47.31 9.36
N LYS A 287 9.40 47.02 10.45
CA LYS A 287 9.43 47.86 11.67
C LYS A 287 10.63 47.55 12.55
N ASN A 288 11.05 46.29 12.64
CA ASN A 288 12.18 45.87 13.47
C ASN A 288 12.78 44.53 13.03
N MET A 289 13.74 44.59 12.11
CA MET A 289 14.43 43.41 11.56
C MET A 289 15.29 42.67 12.59
N ASN A 290 15.80 43.36 13.62
CA ASN A 290 16.67 42.75 14.63
C ASN A 290 15.96 41.64 15.43
N ASN A 291 14.63 41.71 15.52
CA ASN A 291 13.80 40.73 16.23
C ASN A 291 13.19 39.66 15.31
N TRP A 292 13.76 39.44 14.12
CA TRP A 292 13.16 38.54 13.12
C TRP A 292 12.85 37.14 13.66
N ARG A 293 13.69 36.58 14.54
CA ARG A 293 13.46 35.27 15.17
C ARG A 293 12.16 35.24 15.98
N LEU A 294 11.97 36.22 16.85
CA LEU A 294 10.73 36.37 17.64
C LEU A 294 9.52 36.62 16.75
N SER A 295 9.69 37.36 15.64
CA SER A 295 8.62 37.57 14.68
C SER A 295 8.21 36.28 13.97
N VAL A 296 9.17 35.43 13.57
CA VAL A 296 8.90 34.12 12.95
C VAL A 296 8.24 33.15 13.94
N ASP A 297 8.74 33.08 15.19
CA ASP A 297 8.22 32.15 16.21
C ASP A 297 6.72 32.37 16.50
N ARG A 298 6.24 33.62 16.41
CA ARG A 298 4.81 33.95 16.61
C ARG A 298 3.87 33.31 15.58
N PHE A 299 4.38 32.84 14.45
CA PHE A 299 3.58 32.19 13.40
C PHE A 299 3.44 30.67 13.62
N GLY A 300 3.96 30.11 14.71
CA GLY A 300 3.66 28.73 15.13
C GLY A 300 3.98 27.66 14.08
N GLY A 301 5.02 27.88 13.27
CA GLY A 301 5.44 26.97 12.19
C GLY A 301 4.80 27.24 10.82
N GLN A 302 3.88 28.20 10.69
CA GLN A 302 3.39 28.66 9.39
C GLN A 302 4.44 29.46 8.59
N VAL A 303 5.48 29.92 9.29
CA VAL A 303 6.63 30.60 8.73
C VAL A 303 7.89 29.93 9.27
N GLN A 304 8.85 29.71 8.39
CA GLN A 304 10.20 29.25 8.72
C GLN A 304 11.21 30.25 8.16
N ALA A 305 12.39 30.32 8.76
CA ALA A 305 13.43 31.21 8.28
C ALA A 305 14.84 30.66 8.53
N ASP A 306 15.70 30.83 7.53
CA ASP A 306 17.09 30.41 7.53
C ASP A 306 18.01 31.60 7.28
N SER A 307 19.04 31.74 8.11
CA SER A 307 20.02 32.83 8.01
C SER A 307 21.39 32.26 7.69
N GLY A 308 22.08 32.90 6.75
CA GLY A 308 23.41 32.50 6.34
C GLY A 308 23.86 33.17 5.05
N ARG A 309 24.96 32.68 4.50
CA ARG A 309 25.43 33.05 3.16
C ARG A 309 24.82 32.11 2.14
N PHE A 310 24.21 32.68 1.10
CA PHE A 310 23.54 31.97 0.02
C PHE A 310 24.11 32.40 -1.33
N GLU A 311 24.20 31.46 -2.25
CA GLU A 311 24.51 31.78 -3.66
C GLU A 311 23.29 32.41 -4.33
N LEU A 312 23.49 33.24 -5.34
CA LEU A 312 22.41 34.01 -5.98
C LEU A 312 21.18 33.17 -6.38
N LYS A 313 21.41 31.93 -6.85
CA LYS A 313 20.34 31.00 -7.27
C LYS A 313 19.49 30.44 -6.12
N GLN A 314 19.97 30.55 -4.89
CA GLN A 314 19.29 30.05 -3.70
C GLN A 314 18.46 31.13 -3.02
N ILE A 315 18.62 32.40 -3.44
CA ILE A 315 17.89 33.54 -2.89
C ILE A 315 16.62 33.74 -3.74
N PRO A 316 15.43 33.80 -3.13
CA PRO A 316 14.17 34.01 -3.85
C PRO A 316 14.11 35.41 -4.49
N GLY A 317 13.40 35.51 -5.60
CA GLY A 317 13.24 36.76 -6.37
C GLY A 317 14.08 36.78 -7.65
N ASN A 318 13.77 37.74 -8.53
CA ASN A 318 14.37 37.82 -9.87
C ASN A 318 15.71 38.57 -9.89
N ALA A 319 15.94 39.45 -8.91
CA ALA A 319 17.15 40.24 -8.78
C ALA A 319 17.54 40.36 -7.31
N LEU A 320 18.85 40.46 -7.06
CA LEU A 320 19.37 40.72 -5.73
C LEU A 320 19.27 42.22 -5.44
N PRO A 321 18.47 42.66 -4.45
CA PRO A 321 18.40 44.06 -4.07
C PRO A 321 19.61 44.46 -3.23
N GLU A 322 19.77 45.77 -3.01
CA GLU A 322 20.82 46.32 -2.16
C GLU A 322 20.74 45.79 -0.71
N ALA A 323 21.89 45.69 -0.04
CA ALA A 323 21.95 45.39 1.39
C ALA A 323 20.99 46.26 2.22
N GLY A 324 20.25 45.63 3.12
CA GLY A 324 19.21 46.24 3.94
C GLY A 324 17.80 46.20 3.34
N ARG A 325 17.61 45.57 2.17
CA ARG A 325 16.30 45.46 1.48
C ARG A 325 15.79 44.03 1.41
N PHE A 326 14.48 43.91 1.22
CA PHE A 326 13.83 42.65 0.89
C PHE A 326 13.87 42.38 -0.61
N THR A 327 13.98 41.10 -0.98
CA THR A 327 13.74 40.63 -2.34
C THR A 327 12.26 40.72 -2.69
N ASP A 328 11.95 40.66 -3.98
CA ASP A 328 10.59 40.37 -4.41
C ASP A 328 10.14 39.01 -3.85
N ALA A 329 8.87 38.93 -3.47
CA ALA A 329 8.28 37.69 -2.99
C ALA A 329 8.02 36.73 -4.15
N LEU A 330 8.56 35.52 -4.04
CA LEU A 330 8.34 34.42 -4.98
C LEU A 330 7.19 33.54 -4.46
N THR A 331 6.10 33.45 -5.22
CA THR A 331 4.99 32.53 -4.89
C THR A 331 5.16 31.22 -5.64
N ASN A 332 5.18 30.11 -4.90
CA ASN A 332 5.30 28.76 -5.44
C ASN A 332 3.94 28.20 -5.89
N PRO A 333 3.92 27.13 -6.72
CA PRO A 333 2.67 26.49 -7.18
C PRO A 333 1.76 25.97 -6.07
N ASP A 334 2.34 25.61 -4.92
CA ASP A 334 1.61 25.17 -3.72
C ASP A 334 1.04 26.33 -2.87
N LYS A 335 1.18 27.57 -3.36
CA LYS A 335 0.81 28.85 -2.71
C LYS A 335 1.71 29.27 -1.54
N SER A 336 2.77 28.52 -1.24
CA SER A 336 3.80 29.00 -0.33
C SER A 336 4.52 30.21 -0.93
N VAL A 337 4.99 31.11 -0.07
CA VAL A 337 5.67 32.34 -0.49
C VAL A 337 7.04 32.41 0.15
N GLN A 338 8.05 32.71 -0.67
CA GLN A 338 9.43 32.88 -0.25
C GLN A 338 9.90 34.29 -0.52
N PHE A 339 10.60 34.89 0.42
CA PHE A 339 11.26 36.18 0.25
C PHE A 339 12.49 36.24 1.16
N ALA A 340 13.44 37.12 0.87
CA ALA A 340 14.65 37.23 1.66
C ALA A 340 14.95 38.67 2.05
N TYR A 341 15.57 38.86 3.21
CA TYR A 341 16.18 40.12 3.60
C TYR A 341 17.69 40.04 3.38
N ILE A 342 18.24 40.96 2.60
CA ILE A 342 19.67 40.98 2.27
C ILE A 342 20.43 41.74 3.37
N ILE A 343 21.35 41.07 4.04
CA ILE A 343 22.21 41.67 5.06
C ILE A 343 23.45 42.28 4.40
N ARG A 344 24.07 41.53 3.48
CA ARG A 344 25.29 41.94 2.80
C ARG A 344 25.47 41.22 1.47
N GLU A 345 25.92 41.95 0.46
CA GLU A 345 26.14 41.40 -0.87
C GLU A 345 27.58 40.91 -1.07
N TYR A 346 27.73 39.89 -1.90
CA TYR A 346 29.01 39.37 -2.38
C TYR A 346 28.98 39.28 -3.90
N THR A 347 29.61 40.23 -4.57
CA THR A 347 29.64 40.33 -6.03
C THR A 347 30.72 39.46 -6.67
N THR A 348 31.70 39.00 -5.88
CA THR A 348 32.83 38.19 -6.35
C THR A 348 32.86 36.83 -5.66
N ALA A 349 33.45 35.86 -6.36
CA ALA A 349 33.69 34.55 -5.78
C ALA A 349 34.75 34.63 -4.67
N ALA A 350 34.57 33.82 -3.63
CA ALA A 350 35.49 33.77 -2.49
C ALA A 350 35.70 32.32 -2.04
N PRO A 351 36.86 31.95 -1.50
CA PRO A 351 37.06 30.62 -0.93
C PRO A 351 36.12 30.40 0.26
N ARG A 352 35.54 29.20 0.38
CA ARG A 352 34.83 28.78 1.59
C ARG A 352 35.85 28.43 2.68
N SER A 353 35.51 28.69 3.94
CA SER A 353 36.22 28.07 5.05
C SER A 353 35.87 26.57 5.15
N PHE A 354 36.66 25.80 5.91
CA PHE A 354 36.36 24.39 6.15
C PHE A 354 34.97 24.20 6.78
N GLU A 355 34.60 25.02 7.77
CA GLU A 355 33.29 24.92 8.42
C GLU A 355 32.13 25.24 7.45
N GLU A 356 32.30 26.24 6.59
CA GLU A 356 31.31 26.59 5.56
C GLU A 356 31.19 25.53 4.44
N ALA A 357 32.26 24.78 4.19
CA ALA A 357 32.31 23.73 3.18
C ALA A 357 32.06 22.33 3.76
N ARG A 358 31.98 22.17 5.09
CA ARG A 358 32.04 20.87 5.78
C ARG A 358 31.06 19.85 5.20
N GLY A 359 29.81 20.24 4.96
CA GLY A 359 28.81 19.34 4.36
C GLY A 359 29.17 18.87 2.95
N LEU A 360 29.69 19.76 2.11
CA LEU A 360 30.16 19.43 0.75
C LEU A 360 31.39 18.53 0.82
N VAL A 361 32.35 18.88 1.69
CA VAL A 361 33.58 18.10 1.92
C VAL A 361 33.25 16.69 2.39
N VAL A 362 32.30 16.53 3.33
CA VAL A 362 31.87 15.20 3.80
C VAL A 362 31.31 14.37 2.64
N ASN A 363 30.45 14.94 1.79
CA ASN A 363 29.89 14.23 0.64
C ASN A 363 30.98 13.81 -0.36
N ASP A 364 31.85 14.75 -0.76
CA ASP A 364 32.94 14.44 -1.69
C ASP A 364 33.93 13.42 -1.12
N TYR A 365 34.21 13.51 0.19
CA TYR A 365 35.05 12.55 0.89
C TYR A 365 34.40 11.17 1.00
N GLN A 366 33.07 11.09 1.17
CA GLN A 366 32.33 9.83 1.09
C GLN A 366 32.50 9.19 -0.29
N ASN A 367 32.40 9.96 -1.37
CA ASN A 367 32.63 9.46 -2.73
C ASN A 367 34.06 8.93 -2.93
N GLU A 368 35.06 9.63 -2.36
CA GLU A 368 36.46 9.18 -2.39
C GLU A 368 36.65 7.84 -1.63
N LEU A 369 36.04 7.70 -0.44
CA LEU A 369 36.07 6.45 0.33
C LEU A 369 35.34 5.32 -0.40
N GLU A 370 34.21 5.61 -1.02
CA GLU A 370 33.45 4.65 -1.83
C GLU A 370 34.28 4.15 -3.00
N ASN A 371 34.89 5.05 -3.78
CA ASN A 371 35.75 4.69 -4.90
C ASN A 371 36.93 3.81 -4.47
N LYS A 372 37.59 4.16 -3.35
CA LYS A 372 38.67 3.35 -2.77
C LYS A 372 38.18 1.97 -2.35
N TRP A 373 37.02 1.90 -1.70
CA TRP A 373 36.44 0.66 -1.25
C TRP A 373 36.02 -0.25 -2.41
N ILE A 374 35.35 0.29 -3.42
CA ILE A 374 34.98 -0.43 -4.65
C ILE A 374 36.23 -0.94 -5.37
N ALA A 375 37.28 -0.11 -5.50
CA ALA A 375 38.54 -0.53 -6.12
C ALA A 375 39.19 -1.69 -5.36
N ALA A 376 39.20 -1.64 -4.03
CA ALA A 376 39.70 -2.73 -3.18
C ALA A 376 38.87 -4.01 -3.34
N LEU A 377 37.54 -3.89 -3.42
CA LEU A 377 36.64 -5.03 -3.67
C LEU A 377 36.88 -5.65 -5.05
N LYS A 378 36.98 -4.85 -6.12
CA LYS A 378 37.27 -5.33 -7.48
C LYS A 378 38.61 -6.07 -7.55
N LYS A 379 39.63 -5.58 -6.83
CA LYS A 379 40.94 -6.23 -6.76
C LYS A 379 40.87 -7.56 -6.00
N LYS A 380 40.08 -7.62 -4.91
CA LYS A 380 39.93 -8.82 -4.08
C LYS A 380 39.06 -9.89 -4.73
N TYR A 381 38.04 -9.46 -5.47
CA TYR A 381 37.03 -10.32 -6.11
C TYR A 381 37.00 -10.03 -7.62
N PRO A 382 37.95 -10.59 -8.38
CA PRO A 382 38.01 -10.37 -9.82
C PRO A 382 36.75 -10.93 -10.50
N VAL A 383 36.09 -10.10 -11.30
CA VAL A 383 34.88 -10.47 -12.05
C VAL A 383 35.29 -10.95 -13.44
N VAL A 384 34.84 -12.13 -13.82
CA VAL A 384 35.00 -12.68 -15.18
C VAL A 384 33.67 -12.58 -15.91
N ILE A 385 33.64 -11.83 -17.01
CA ILE A 385 32.43 -11.70 -17.84
C ILE A 385 32.45 -12.80 -18.90
N ASN A 386 31.39 -13.58 -18.96
CA ASN A 386 31.17 -14.48 -20.08
C ASN A 386 30.61 -13.68 -21.28
N GLU A 387 31.51 -13.24 -22.15
CA GLU A 387 31.20 -12.44 -23.34
C GLU A 387 30.18 -13.11 -24.28
N ALA A 388 30.24 -14.44 -24.43
CA ALA A 388 29.31 -15.16 -25.29
C ALA A 388 27.86 -15.06 -24.76
N VAL A 389 27.69 -15.21 -23.44
CA VAL A 389 26.38 -15.06 -22.80
C VAL A 389 25.93 -13.59 -22.81
N PHE A 390 26.83 -12.65 -22.50
CA PHE A 390 26.51 -11.22 -22.44
C PHE A 390 25.96 -10.71 -23.78
N ARG A 391 26.58 -11.11 -24.90
CA ARG A 391 26.13 -10.74 -26.25
C ARG A 391 24.82 -11.39 -26.69
N SER A 392 24.37 -12.44 -26.01
CA SER A 392 23.13 -13.14 -26.34
C SER A 392 21.88 -12.53 -25.66
N LEU A 393 22.06 -11.60 -24.72
CA LEU A 393 20.96 -10.95 -24.02
C LEU A 393 20.27 -9.90 -24.92
N PRO A 394 18.93 -9.74 -24.84
CA PRO A 394 18.20 -8.71 -25.57
C PRO A 394 18.69 -7.31 -25.18
N LYS A 395 18.83 -6.43 -26.17
CA LYS A 395 19.21 -5.01 -25.96
C LYS A 395 18.06 -4.18 -25.42
#